data_AF-A0A7V4UWQ0-F1
#
_entry.id   AF-A0A7V4UWQ0-F1
#
_cell.length_a   1.000
_cell.length_b   1.000
_cell.length_c   1.000
_cell.angle_alpha   90.00
_cell.angle_beta   90.00
_cell.angle_gamma   90.00
#
_symmetry.space_group_name_H-M   'P 1'
#
loop_
_entity.id
_entity.type
_entity.pdbx_description
1 polymer ?
#
loop_
_entity_poly.entity_id
_entity_poly.type
_entity_poly.pdbx_seq_one_letter_code
_entity_poly.pdbx_strand_id
1 'polypeptide(L)'
;MTKAKALVITGNGTNCEMEAAHACKLGGFDEARIAHLSELMSGEVSLDDYHFLNLTGGFLDGDDLGSAKAQANRLRHATVAGKGEQIVEQLLRFIADGKLILGVCNGFQLLVKMGMLPAIGGDFLKQTATLTHNANGRFQDRWCYLKSDPASPSVYTRGIEGGVYLPIRHGE
;
A
#
# COMPACT_ATOMS: atom_id res chain seq x y z
N MET A 1 -23.61 14.72 -5.19
CA MET A 1 -22.52 14.31 -4.27
C MET A 1 -21.40 13.74 -5.12
N THR A 2 -20.15 14.05 -4.82
CA THR A 2 -18.98 13.51 -5.52
C THR A 2 -18.86 12.01 -5.19
N LYS A 3 -18.69 11.15 -6.20
CA LYS A 3 -18.52 9.70 -5.99
C LYS A 3 -17.15 9.40 -5.38
N ALA A 4 -17.12 8.63 -4.29
CA ALA A 4 -15.90 8.16 -3.66
C ALA A 4 -15.30 7.00 -4.47
N LYS A 5 -14.05 7.15 -4.89
CA LYS A 5 -13.35 6.19 -5.75
C LYS A 5 -12.10 5.63 -5.07
N ALA A 6 -12.01 4.31 -5.00
CA ALA A 6 -10.84 3.57 -4.55
C ALA A 6 -10.05 3.02 -5.74
N LEU A 7 -8.74 3.16 -5.68
CA LEU A 7 -7.79 2.49 -6.55
C LEU A 7 -7.12 1.35 -5.79
N VAL A 8 -7.16 0.15 -6.35
CA VAL A 8 -6.51 -1.04 -5.81
C VAL A 8 -5.41 -1.46 -6.78
N ILE A 9 -4.16 -1.42 -6.33
CA ILE A 9 -3.01 -1.72 -7.18
C ILE A 9 -2.77 -3.21 -7.22
N THR A 10 -2.67 -3.75 -8.43
CA THR A 10 -2.13 -5.08 -8.72
C THR A 10 -0.81 -4.95 -9.47
N GLY A 11 -0.03 -6.02 -9.50
CA GLY A 11 1.29 -6.10 -10.09
C GLY A 11 1.67 -7.55 -10.36
N ASN A 12 2.81 -7.76 -11.02
CA ASN A 12 3.36 -9.10 -11.15
C ASN A 12 3.63 -9.69 -9.75
N GLY A 13 2.88 -10.74 -9.39
CA GLY A 13 3.02 -11.46 -8.13
C GLY A 13 2.14 -10.98 -6.96
N THR A 14 1.38 -9.88 -7.11
CA THR A 14 0.29 -9.60 -6.16
C THR A 14 -0.82 -10.65 -6.29
N ASN A 15 -1.55 -10.90 -5.22
CA ASN A 15 -2.60 -11.93 -5.21
C ASN A 15 -3.77 -11.64 -4.27
N CYS A 16 -3.93 -10.38 -3.86
CA CYS A 16 -4.93 -9.95 -2.88
C CYS A 16 -5.84 -8.81 -3.35
N GLU A 17 -5.80 -8.49 -4.64
CA GLU A 17 -6.49 -7.34 -5.22
C GLU A 17 -8.01 -7.51 -5.30
N MET A 18 -8.49 -8.74 -5.47
CA MET A 18 -9.92 -9.01 -5.62
C MET A 18 -10.66 -8.80 -4.29
N GLU A 19 -10.16 -9.38 -3.21
CA GLU A 19 -10.71 -9.18 -1.88
C GLU A 19 -10.49 -7.76 -1.36
N ALA A 20 -9.38 -7.11 -1.73
CA ALA A 20 -9.14 -5.72 -1.38
C ALA A 20 -10.16 -4.79 -2.07
N ALA A 21 -10.45 -4.99 -3.35
CA ALA A 21 -11.47 -4.25 -4.08
C ALA A 21 -12.87 -4.51 -3.52
N HIS A 22 -13.17 -5.77 -3.17
CA HIS A 22 -14.41 -6.12 -2.49
C HIS A 22 -14.56 -5.41 -1.13
N ALA A 23 -13.50 -5.41 -0.31
CA ALA A 23 -13.47 -4.73 0.98
C ALA A 23 -13.66 -3.20 0.82
N CYS A 24 -13.10 -2.58 -0.23
CA CYS A 24 -13.35 -1.16 -0.52
C CYS A 24 -14.84 -0.89 -0.76
N LYS A 25 -15.52 -1.75 -1.54
CA LYS A 25 -16.97 -1.61 -1.76
C LYS A 25 -17.77 -1.74 -0.46
N LEU A 26 -17.43 -2.71 0.39
CA LEU A 26 -18.06 -2.86 1.71
C LEU A 26 -17.76 -1.66 2.62
N GLY A 27 -16.60 -1.04 2.48
CA GLY A 27 -16.19 0.17 3.18
C GLY A 27 -16.87 1.46 2.68
N GLY A 28 -17.79 1.37 1.70
CA GLY A 28 -18.60 2.49 1.23
C GLY A 28 -18.04 3.26 0.03
N PHE A 29 -17.00 2.77 -0.65
CA PHE A 29 -16.56 3.36 -1.92
C PHE A 29 -17.55 3.08 -3.05
N ASP A 30 -17.98 4.11 -3.77
CA ASP A 30 -18.88 3.99 -4.93
C ASP A 30 -18.23 3.19 -6.07
N GLU A 31 -16.91 3.30 -6.23
CA GLU A 31 -16.11 2.65 -7.26
C GLU A 31 -14.82 2.10 -6.65
N ALA A 32 -14.43 0.89 -7.05
CA ALA A 32 -13.18 0.25 -6.64
C ALA A 32 -12.55 -0.33 -7.92
N ARG A 33 -11.57 0.38 -8.49
CA ARG A 33 -10.86 -0.07 -9.69
C ARG A 33 -9.64 -0.85 -9.28
N ILE A 34 -9.50 -2.07 -9.78
CA ILE A 34 -8.22 -2.79 -9.78
C ILE A 34 -7.45 -2.30 -11.01
N ALA A 35 -6.23 -1.81 -10.81
CA ALA A 35 -5.35 -1.38 -11.89
C ALA A 35 -3.96 -1.97 -11.70
N HIS A 36 -3.38 -2.47 -12.79
CA HIS A 36 -2.01 -2.90 -12.78
C HIS A 36 -1.08 -1.70 -12.67
N LEU A 37 0.04 -1.87 -11.98
CA LEU A 37 1.01 -0.79 -11.76
C LEU A 37 1.60 -0.22 -13.06
N SER A 38 1.60 -0.99 -14.14
CA SER A 38 1.94 -0.49 -15.48
C SER A 38 0.95 0.53 -16.02
N GLU A 39 -0.33 0.46 -15.65
CA GLU A 39 -1.35 1.45 -16.05
C GLU A 39 -1.09 2.81 -15.38
N LEU A 40 -0.55 2.81 -14.16
CA LEU A 40 -0.07 4.04 -13.51
C LEU A 40 1.16 4.61 -14.24
N MET A 41 2.13 3.74 -14.56
CA MET A 41 3.35 4.16 -15.25
C MET A 41 3.10 4.63 -16.69
N SER A 42 2.10 4.05 -17.39
CA SER A 42 1.71 4.49 -18.72
C SER A 42 0.84 5.76 -18.73
N GLY A 43 0.31 6.15 -17.56
CA GLY A 43 -0.62 7.27 -17.43
C GLY A 43 -2.06 6.95 -17.84
N GLU A 44 -2.38 5.68 -18.12
CA GLU A 44 -3.76 5.22 -18.34
C GLU A 44 -4.62 5.41 -17.10
N VAL A 45 -4.01 5.26 -15.92
CA VAL A 45 -4.62 5.54 -14.62
C VAL A 45 -3.85 6.68 -13.96
N SER A 46 -4.58 7.67 -13.44
CA SER A 46 -4.01 8.79 -12.68
C SER A 46 -4.43 8.69 -11.21
N LEU A 47 -3.50 8.87 -10.26
CA LEU A 47 -3.86 8.90 -8.83
C LEU A 47 -4.79 10.07 -8.49
N ASP A 48 -4.76 11.14 -9.28
CA ASP A 48 -5.58 12.33 -9.08
C ASP A 48 -7.09 12.03 -9.12
N ASP A 49 -7.51 11.01 -9.87
CA ASP A 49 -8.92 10.63 -10.06
C ASP A 49 -9.52 9.84 -8.88
N TYR A 50 -8.69 9.46 -7.90
CA TYR A 50 -9.08 8.60 -6.78
C TYR A 50 -8.94 9.33 -5.44
N HIS A 51 -9.64 8.79 -4.44
CA HIS A 51 -9.70 9.31 -3.07
C HIS A 51 -9.03 8.35 -2.07
N PHE A 52 -8.80 7.11 -2.49
CA PHE A 52 -8.17 6.07 -1.70
C PHE A 52 -7.27 5.21 -2.59
N LEU A 53 -6.09 4.85 -2.07
CA LEU A 53 -5.12 3.98 -2.71
C LEU A 53 -4.85 2.77 -1.81
N ASN A 54 -5.12 1.57 -2.32
CA ASN A 54 -4.76 0.32 -1.68
C ASN A 54 -3.57 -0.32 -2.40
N LEU A 55 -2.47 -0.52 -1.67
CA LEU A 55 -1.33 -1.32 -2.08
C LEU A 55 -1.48 -2.71 -1.45
N THR A 56 -1.77 -3.71 -2.27
CA THR A 56 -2.26 -5.01 -1.79
C THR A 56 -1.13 -5.95 -1.38
N GLY A 57 -1.52 -7.06 -0.75
CA GLY A 57 -0.61 -8.17 -0.43
C GLY A 57 -0.22 -9.01 -1.66
N GLY A 58 0.71 -9.93 -1.41
CA GLY A 58 1.27 -10.87 -2.38
C GLY A 58 2.79 -10.90 -2.33
N PHE A 59 3.42 -11.07 -3.48
CA PHE A 59 4.87 -11.19 -3.65
C PHE A 59 5.31 -10.37 -4.88
N LEU A 60 5.31 -9.03 -4.78
CA LEU A 60 5.67 -8.16 -5.91
C LEU A 60 7.04 -8.53 -6.48
N ASP A 61 7.09 -8.79 -7.79
CA ASP A 61 8.27 -9.27 -8.50
C ASP A 61 8.90 -10.53 -7.83
N GLY A 62 8.07 -11.40 -7.25
CA GLY A 62 8.49 -12.65 -6.62
C GLY A 62 9.20 -12.51 -5.26
N ASP A 63 9.37 -11.28 -4.77
CA ASP A 63 10.23 -10.95 -3.64
C ASP A 63 11.71 -11.38 -3.82
N ASP A 64 12.16 -11.61 -5.07
CA ASP A 64 13.48 -12.16 -5.41
C ASP A 64 14.67 -11.31 -4.92
N LEU A 65 14.47 -9.99 -4.79
CA LEU A 65 15.47 -9.04 -4.29
C LEU A 65 15.17 -8.56 -2.86
N GLY A 66 14.35 -9.32 -2.13
CA GLY A 66 13.71 -8.94 -0.88
C GLY A 66 12.34 -8.31 -1.12
N SER A 67 11.42 -8.44 -0.15
CA SER A 67 10.00 -8.24 -0.45
C SER A 67 9.67 -6.84 -0.97
N ALA A 68 9.01 -6.74 -2.12
CA ALA A 68 8.71 -5.48 -2.82
C ALA A 68 9.91 -4.57 -3.15
N LYS A 69 11.17 -5.02 -3.00
CA LYS A 69 12.37 -4.15 -3.18
C LYS A 69 12.55 -3.70 -4.62
N ALA A 70 12.37 -4.60 -5.58
CA ALA A 70 12.46 -4.29 -7.01
C ALA A 70 11.42 -3.22 -7.37
N GLN A 71 10.17 -3.44 -6.96
CA GLN A 71 9.07 -2.52 -7.23
C GLN A 71 9.25 -1.16 -6.53
N ALA A 72 9.76 -1.13 -5.29
CA ALA A 72 10.06 0.12 -4.58
C ALA A 72 11.08 0.97 -5.35
N ASN A 73 12.17 0.37 -5.84
CA ASN A 73 13.15 1.07 -6.67
C ASN A 73 12.54 1.53 -7.99
N ARG A 74 11.72 0.69 -8.64
CA ARG A 74 11.03 1.04 -9.89
C ARG A 74 10.15 2.28 -9.70
N LEU A 75 9.31 2.31 -8.66
CA LEU A 75 8.40 3.44 -8.43
C LEU A 75 9.12 4.73 -8.00
N ARG A 76 10.22 4.63 -7.25
CA ARG A 76 11.02 5.79 -6.86
C ARG A 76 11.63 6.55 -8.03
N HIS A 77 11.80 5.88 -9.18
CA HIS A 77 12.47 6.43 -10.35
C HIS A 77 11.60 6.41 -11.62
N ALA A 78 10.36 5.93 -11.51
CA ALA A 78 9.45 5.85 -12.65
C ALA A 78 8.88 7.22 -12.99
N THR A 79 8.95 7.57 -14.26
CA THR A 79 8.25 8.71 -14.86
C THR A 79 7.00 8.22 -15.57
N VAL A 80 5.89 8.92 -15.36
CA VAL A 80 4.62 8.65 -16.01
C VAL A 80 4.77 9.01 -17.49
N ALA A 81 4.53 8.04 -18.37
CA ALA A 81 4.62 8.22 -19.81
C ALA A 81 3.71 9.37 -20.28
N GLY A 82 4.23 10.21 -21.16
CA GLY A 82 3.48 11.33 -21.75
C GLY A 82 3.23 12.53 -20.83
N LYS A 83 3.51 12.45 -19.52
CA LYS A 83 3.34 13.57 -18.58
C LYS A 83 4.65 14.16 -18.07
N GLY A 84 5.73 13.38 -18.03
CA GLY A 84 7.03 13.82 -17.52
C GLY A 84 7.11 13.93 -15.98
N GLU A 85 6.00 13.68 -15.29
CA GLU A 85 5.88 13.64 -13.83
C GLU A 85 6.37 12.31 -13.26
N GLN A 86 7.01 12.33 -12.10
CA GLN A 86 7.42 11.10 -11.40
C GLN A 86 6.26 10.50 -10.61
N ILE A 87 6.19 9.17 -10.52
CA ILE A 87 5.16 8.48 -9.71
C ILE A 87 5.23 8.92 -8.23
N VAL A 88 6.44 9.16 -7.71
CA VAL A 88 6.61 9.69 -6.34
C VAL A 88 6.00 11.07 -6.15
N GLU A 89 6.01 11.93 -7.17
CA GLU A 89 5.39 13.26 -7.09
C GLU A 89 3.86 13.14 -7.00
N GLN A 90 3.25 12.19 -7.74
CA GLN A 90 1.82 11.89 -7.60
C GLN A 90 1.48 11.37 -6.19
N LEU A 91 2.29 10.47 -5.65
CA LEU A 91 2.08 9.93 -4.30
C LEU A 91 2.20 11.00 -3.21
N LEU A 92 3.19 11.89 -3.32
CA LEU A 92 3.37 13.01 -2.38
C LEU A 92 2.19 13.99 -2.47
N ARG A 93 1.72 14.31 -3.68
CA ARG A 93 0.51 15.12 -3.86
C ARG A 93 -0.72 14.45 -3.25
N PHE A 94 -0.89 13.16 -3.47
CA PHE A 94 -1.99 12.38 -2.90
C PHE A 94 -2.02 12.46 -1.36
N ILE A 95 -0.85 12.35 -0.72
CA ILE A 95 -0.70 12.53 0.73
C ILE A 95 -0.99 13.98 1.15
N ALA A 96 -0.45 14.97 0.42
CA ALA A 96 -0.65 16.39 0.72
C ALA A 96 -2.12 16.82 0.62
N ASP A 97 -2.88 16.21 -0.29
CA ASP A 97 -4.32 16.41 -0.45
C ASP A 97 -5.15 15.75 0.69
N GLY A 98 -4.50 15.07 1.63
CA GLY A 98 -5.15 14.36 2.74
C GLY A 98 -5.88 13.08 2.30
N LYS A 99 -5.57 12.56 1.10
CA LYS A 99 -6.17 11.31 0.60
C LYS A 99 -5.54 10.11 1.29
N LEU A 100 -6.30 9.01 1.32
CA LEU A 100 -6.00 7.87 2.18
C LEU A 100 -5.23 6.78 1.44
N ILE A 101 -4.09 6.35 2.00
CA ILE A 101 -3.31 5.22 1.48
C ILE A 101 -3.32 4.09 2.51
N LEU A 102 -3.55 2.86 2.06
CA LEU A 102 -3.45 1.65 2.88
C LEU A 102 -2.52 0.65 2.19
N GLY A 103 -1.46 0.23 2.88
CA GLY A 103 -0.58 -0.87 2.45
C GLY A 103 -0.79 -2.10 3.32
N VAL A 104 -1.06 -3.25 2.70
CA VAL A 104 -1.27 -4.53 3.41
C VAL A 104 -0.18 -5.52 3.03
N CYS A 105 0.48 -6.12 4.01
CA CYS A 105 1.56 -7.09 3.81
C CYS A 105 2.64 -6.57 2.84
N ASN A 106 2.67 -7.05 1.60
CA ASN A 106 3.61 -6.63 0.57
C ASN A 106 3.48 -5.14 0.20
N GLY A 107 2.26 -4.60 0.21
CA GLY A 107 2.04 -3.16 0.07
C GLY A 107 2.58 -2.32 1.24
N PHE A 108 2.59 -2.85 2.47
CA PHE A 108 3.24 -2.16 3.60
C PHE A 108 4.77 -2.17 3.43
N GLN A 109 5.33 -3.31 3.04
CA GLN A 109 6.76 -3.44 2.73
C GLN A 109 7.18 -2.47 1.62
N LEU A 110 6.36 -2.32 0.57
CA LEU A 110 6.55 -1.35 -0.50
C LEU A 110 6.63 0.09 0.04
N LEU A 111 5.66 0.53 0.85
CA LEU A 111 5.65 1.88 1.44
C LEU A 111 6.88 2.15 2.31
N VAL A 112 7.28 1.19 3.14
CA VAL A 112 8.47 1.31 4.00
C VAL A 112 9.74 1.40 3.15
N LYS A 113 9.90 0.53 2.14
CA LYS A 113 11.08 0.52 1.27
C LYS A 113 11.15 1.72 0.31
N MET A 114 10.02 2.38 0.03
CA MET A 114 10.00 3.67 -0.66
C MET A 114 10.42 4.85 0.24
N GLY A 115 10.42 4.66 1.56
CA GLY A 115 10.70 5.70 2.56
C GLY A 115 9.47 6.44 3.06
N MET A 116 8.27 6.06 2.62
CA MET A 116 7.02 6.74 2.97
C MET A 116 6.53 6.39 4.38
N LEU A 117 7.02 5.30 4.96
CA LEU A 117 6.74 4.90 6.33
C LEU A 117 8.04 4.52 7.06
N PRO A 118 8.19 4.89 8.36
CA PRO A 118 7.27 5.72 9.16
C PRO A 118 7.44 7.24 8.94
N ALA A 119 8.19 7.67 7.92
CA ALA A 119 8.43 9.09 7.58
C ALA A 119 8.93 9.95 8.76
N ILE A 120 9.89 9.41 9.53
CA ILE A 120 10.47 10.09 10.69
C ILE A 120 11.06 11.44 10.26
N GLY A 121 10.62 12.53 10.90
CA GLY A 121 11.04 13.89 10.57
C GLY A 121 10.30 14.51 9.39
N GLY A 122 9.24 13.88 8.88
CA GLY A 122 8.43 14.40 7.77
C GLY A 122 9.02 14.19 6.38
N ASP A 123 10.10 13.41 6.27
CA ASP A 123 10.70 13.03 4.99
C ASP A 123 10.11 11.71 4.50
N PHE A 124 9.28 11.78 3.46
CA PHE A 124 8.57 10.63 2.87
C PHE A 124 9.39 9.89 1.79
N LEU A 125 10.62 10.31 1.50
CA LEU A 125 11.47 9.69 0.47
C LEU A 125 12.77 9.09 1.05
N LYS A 126 13.00 9.29 2.35
CA LYS A 126 14.11 8.70 3.09
C LYS A 126 13.67 7.44 3.82
N GLN A 127 14.19 6.31 3.37
CA GLN A 127 14.01 5.04 4.07
C GLN A 127 14.71 5.07 5.44
N THR A 128 13.92 5.03 6.52
CA THR A 128 14.40 5.04 7.92
C THR A 128 14.16 3.71 8.65
N ALA A 129 13.37 2.82 8.05
CA ALA A 129 13.09 1.48 8.56
C ALA A 129 13.01 0.47 7.41
N THR A 130 12.98 -0.81 7.74
CA THR A 130 12.66 -1.89 6.78
C THR A 130 11.99 -3.05 7.51
N LEU A 131 11.24 -3.84 6.74
CA LEU A 131 10.87 -5.20 7.08
C LEU A 131 11.89 -6.16 6.45
N THR A 132 12.10 -7.30 7.11
CA THR A 132 13.09 -8.33 6.78
C THR A 132 12.62 -9.66 7.34
N HIS A 133 13.33 -10.74 7.01
CA HIS A 133 12.96 -12.10 7.40
C HIS A 133 12.51 -12.22 8.85
N ASN A 134 11.43 -12.96 9.04
CA ASN A 134 10.97 -13.35 10.36
C ASN A 134 12.14 -13.93 11.19
N ALA A 135 12.18 -13.64 12.48
CA ALA A 135 13.27 -14.10 13.36
C ALA A 135 13.43 -15.64 13.40
N ASN A 136 12.37 -16.38 13.09
CA ASN A 136 12.38 -17.85 12.99
C ASN A 136 12.79 -18.37 11.60
N GLY A 137 13.07 -17.48 10.65
CA GLY A 137 13.46 -17.80 9.27
C GLY A 137 12.37 -18.50 8.45
N ARG A 138 11.10 -18.46 8.87
CA ARG A 138 10.01 -19.22 8.25
C ARG A 138 8.82 -18.34 7.93
N PHE A 139 8.14 -18.69 6.84
CA PHE A 139 6.83 -18.16 6.51
C PHE A 139 5.83 -18.50 7.63
N GLN A 140 4.98 -17.53 7.97
CA GLN A 140 3.90 -17.70 8.95
C GLN A 140 2.56 -17.52 8.24
N ASP A 141 1.69 -18.53 8.37
CA ASP A 141 0.30 -18.50 7.93
C ASP A 141 -0.58 -18.93 9.09
N ARG A 142 -1.15 -17.95 9.80
CA ARG A 142 -1.92 -18.20 11.03
C ARG A 142 -2.79 -17.01 11.37
N TRP A 143 -3.70 -17.21 12.30
CA TRP A 143 -4.46 -16.12 12.89
C TRP A 143 -3.79 -15.60 14.15
N CYS A 144 -3.87 -14.29 14.38
CA CYS A 144 -3.35 -13.66 15.59
C CYS A 144 -4.33 -12.63 16.15
N TYR A 145 -4.28 -12.46 17.47
CA TYR A 145 -4.92 -11.36 18.16
C TYR A 145 -3.95 -10.18 18.19
N LEU A 146 -4.43 -9.03 17.71
CA LEU A 146 -3.68 -7.78 17.69
C LEU A 146 -4.40 -6.77 18.59
N LYS A 147 -3.65 -6.07 19.43
CA LYS A 147 -4.17 -4.95 20.20
C LYS A 147 -4.02 -3.67 19.38
N SER A 148 -5.07 -2.87 19.32
CA SER A 148 -5.00 -1.51 18.77
C SER A 148 -4.37 -0.59 19.82
N ASP A 149 -3.43 0.26 19.42
CA ASP A 149 -2.90 1.32 20.27
C ASP A 149 -3.92 2.46 20.33
N PRO A 150 -4.52 2.75 21.51
CA PRO A 150 -5.52 3.81 21.64
C PRO A 150 -4.94 5.21 21.39
N ALA A 151 -3.61 5.39 21.46
CA ALA A 151 -2.95 6.64 21.13
C ALA A 151 -2.63 6.79 19.63
N SER A 152 -2.90 5.78 18.81
CA SER A 152 -2.59 5.81 17.38
C SER A 152 -3.40 6.90 16.66
N PRO A 153 -2.74 7.77 15.86
CA PRO A 153 -3.44 8.78 15.07
C PRO A 153 -4.13 8.19 13.82
N SER A 154 -3.97 6.89 13.55
CA SER A 154 -4.49 6.23 12.36
C SER A 154 -6.01 6.27 12.30
N VAL A 155 -6.55 6.76 11.18
CA VAL A 155 -8.00 6.75 10.93
C VAL A 155 -8.55 5.33 10.79
N TYR A 156 -7.73 4.37 10.36
CA TYR A 156 -8.14 2.98 10.10
C TYR A 156 -8.41 2.18 11.37
N THR A 157 -7.82 2.60 12.51
CA THR A 157 -7.95 1.88 13.79
C THR A 157 -8.88 2.60 14.77
N ARG A 158 -9.53 3.69 14.34
CA ARG A 158 -10.45 4.45 15.18
C ARG A 158 -11.67 3.61 15.54
N GLY A 159 -12.02 3.59 16.82
CA GLY A 159 -13.17 2.83 17.33
C GLY A 159 -12.94 1.32 17.47
N ILE A 160 -11.74 0.82 17.16
CA ILE A 160 -11.37 -0.56 17.41
C ILE A 160 -10.93 -0.69 18.88
N GLU A 161 -11.89 -1.02 19.74
CA GLU A 161 -11.67 -1.29 21.17
C GLU A 161 -11.42 -2.78 21.42
N GLY A 162 -10.56 -3.12 22.38
CA GLY A 162 -10.29 -4.51 22.77
C GLY A 162 -9.39 -5.33 21.82
N GLY A 163 -9.10 -4.80 20.64
CA GLY A 163 -8.23 -5.44 19.64
C GLY A 163 -8.99 -6.11 18.50
N VAL A 164 -8.25 -6.81 17.63
CA VAL A 164 -8.78 -7.49 16.44
C VAL A 164 -8.19 -8.89 16.32
N TYR A 165 -8.95 -9.80 15.73
CA TYR A 165 -8.46 -11.12 15.35
C TYR A 165 -8.36 -11.19 13.83
N LEU A 166 -7.14 -11.28 13.30
CA LEU A 166 -6.88 -11.20 11.87
C LEU A 166 -5.87 -12.27 11.41
N PRO A 167 -5.93 -12.70 10.14
CA PRO A 167 -4.93 -13.59 9.58
C PRO A 167 -3.63 -12.82 9.28
N ILE A 168 -2.50 -13.52 9.45
CA ILE A 168 -1.18 -13.10 8.98
C ILE A 168 -0.63 -14.14 8.01
N ARG A 169 0.04 -13.69 6.95
CA ARG A 169 0.55 -14.54 5.88
C ARG A 169 1.81 -13.94 5.26
N HIS A 170 2.97 -14.11 5.90
CA HIS A 170 4.21 -13.42 5.50
C HIS A 170 5.50 -14.15 5.92
N GLY A 171 6.59 -13.92 5.18
CA GLY A 171 7.95 -14.39 5.48
C GLY A 171 8.94 -13.28 5.87
N GLU A 172 8.61 -12.03 5.55
CA GLU A 172 9.34 -10.79 5.85
C GLU A 172 8.39 -9.75 6.48
#